data_AF-B6ET48-F1
#
_entry.id   AF-B6ET48-F1
#
_cell.length_a   1.000
_cell.length_b   1.000
_cell.length_c   1.000
_cell.angle_alpha   90.00
_cell.angle_beta   90.00
_cell.angle_gamma   90.00
#
_symmetry.space_group_name_H-M   'P 1'
#
loop_
_entity.id
_entity.type
_entity.pdbx_description
1 polymer ?
#
loop_
_entity_poly.entity_id
_entity_poly.type
_entity_poly.pdbx_seq_one_letter_code
_entity_poly.pdbx_strand_id
1 'polypeptide(L)'
;MRKSIRFYDDVHFPKGFNRKGFTIKEAAVLDNYGLTMKGLLDGSLMPDSDEEKLFLLGVKNEDKSVSLFVQCWLKYSDLITKKPKLHTLCGNPYV
;
A
#
# COMPACT_ATOMS: atom_id res chain seq x y z
N MET A 1 9.03 -12.36 6.68
CA MET A 1 8.77 -12.00 5.26
C MET A 1 10.07 -11.82 4.45
N ARG A 2 10.10 -12.18 3.16
CA ARG A 2 11.28 -12.01 2.28
C ARG A 2 11.40 -10.57 1.76
N LYS A 3 12.56 -9.94 1.98
CA LYS A 3 12.90 -8.61 1.45
C LYS A 3 13.12 -8.68 -0.06
N SER A 4 12.48 -7.78 -0.81
CA SER A 4 12.61 -7.65 -2.26
C SER A 4 13.30 -6.34 -2.66
N ILE A 5 13.45 -6.13 -3.97
CA ILE A 5 13.88 -4.85 -4.52
C ILE A 5 12.95 -3.73 -4.08
N ARG A 6 13.49 -2.52 -3.99
CA ARG A 6 12.74 -1.35 -3.54
C ARG A 6 11.48 -1.13 -4.38
N PHE A 7 10.34 -1.16 -3.72
CA PHE A 7 9.05 -0.91 -4.34
C PHE A 7 8.76 0.59 -4.34
N TYR A 8 8.98 1.21 -5.49
CA TYR A 8 8.61 2.60 -5.74
C TYR A 8 7.33 2.65 -6.56
N ASP A 9 6.29 3.26 -5.99
CA ASP A 9 5.05 3.53 -6.71
C ASP A 9 4.97 5.03 -7.06
N ASP A 10 5.84 5.46 -7.97
CA ASP A 10 5.88 6.84 -8.49
C ASP A 10 4.61 7.23 -9.26
N VAL A 11 3.83 6.23 -9.70
CA VAL A 11 2.57 6.41 -10.42
C VAL A 11 1.51 7.01 -9.51
N HIS A 12 1.28 6.45 -8.31
CA HIS A 12 0.28 6.97 -7.37
C HIS A 12 0.88 7.92 -6.33
N PHE A 13 2.20 7.86 -6.12
CA PHE A 13 2.94 8.67 -5.16
C PHE A 13 4.15 9.37 -5.80
N PRO A 14 3.94 10.31 -6.74
CA PRO A 14 5.03 11.06 -7.39
C PRO A 14 5.85 11.94 -6.43
N LYS A 15 5.37 12.12 -5.19
CA LYS A 15 6.07 12.84 -4.10
C LYS A 15 6.50 11.91 -2.95
N GLY A 16 6.41 10.60 -3.15
CA GLY A 16 6.75 9.57 -2.16
C GLY A 16 5.68 9.37 -1.06
N PHE A 17 5.81 8.24 -0.36
CA PHE A 17 4.90 7.84 0.72
C PHE A 17 4.87 8.82 1.91
N ASN A 18 5.96 9.56 2.12
CA ASN A 18 6.15 10.45 3.28
C ASN A 18 5.14 11.62 3.35
N ARG A 19 4.51 12.01 2.23
CA ARG A 19 3.53 13.10 2.19
C ARG A 19 2.07 12.66 2.34
N LYS A 20 1.74 11.38 2.22
CA LYS A 20 0.36 10.87 2.33
C LYS A 20 0.04 10.25 3.70
N GLY A 21 0.76 10.65 4.75
CA GLY A 21 0.51 10.21 6.11
C GLY A 21 1.01 8.79 6.43
N PHE A 22 1.98 8.28 5.67
CA PHE A 22 2.73 7.09 6.09
C PHE A 22 3.85 7.49 7.04
N THR A 23 4.02 6.71 8.10
CA THR A 23 5.19 6.82 8.97
C THR A 23 6.42 6.22 8.28
N ILE A 24 7.61 6.60 8.75
CA ILE A 24 8.90 6.10 8.23
C ILE A 24 8.95 4.56 8.23
N LYS A 25 8.40 3.93 9.27
CA LYS A 25 8.34 2.46 9.39
C LYS A 25 7.43 1.85 8.33
N GLU A 26 6.24 2.40 8.13
CA GLU A 26 5.30 1.90 7.11
C GLU A 26 5.88 2.07 5.69
N ALA A 27 6.51 3.21 5.42
CA ALA A 27 7.18 3.47 4.15
C ALA A 27 8.32 2.49 3.90
N ALA A 28 9.15 2.21 4.92
CA ALA A 28 10.21 1.21 4.82
C ALA A 28 9.67 -0.21 4.58
N VAL A 29 8.49 -0.54 5.11
CA VAL A 29 7.85 -1.83 4.88
C VAL A 29 7.37 -1.96 3.43
N LEU A 30 6.70 -0.94 2.91
CA LEU A 30 6.29 -0.92 1.50
C LEU A 30 7.52 -0.95 0.58
N ASP A 31 8.55 -0.15 0.87
CA ASP A 31 9.80 -0.13 0.09
C ASP A 31 10.46 -1.52 0.04
N ASN A 32 10.59 -2.20 1.18
CA ASN A 32 11.31 -3.47 1.28
C ASN A 32 10.48 -4.70 0.91
N TYR A 33 9.16 -4.67 1.11
CA TYR A 33 8.29 -5.85 1.00
C TYR A 33 7.12 -5.67 0.03
N GLY A 34 6.91 -4.47 -0.54
CA GLY A 34 5.77 -4.16 -1.40
C GLY A 34 5.70 -5.05 -2.64
N LEU A 35 6.83 -5.36 -3.27
CA LEU A 35 6.87 -6.29 -4.40
C LEU A 35 6.49 -7.72 -4.00
N THR A 36 7.01 -8.19 -2.85
CA THR A 36 6.69 -9.51 -2.30
C THR A 36 5.20 -9.62 -1.96
N MET A 37 4.65 -8.62 -1.26
CA MET A 37 3.23 -8.54 -0.90
C MET A 37 2.34 -8.58 -2.15
N LYS A 38 2.69 -7.80 -3.17
CA LYS A 38 1.97 -7.80 -4.45
C LYS A 38 2.00 -9.17 -5.10
N GLY A 39 3.17 -9.80 -5.20
CA GLY A 39 3.32 -11.12 -5.80
C GLY A 39 2.56 -12.21 -5.03
N LEU A 40 2.56 -12.15 -3.70
CA LEU A 40 1.78 -13.08 -2.86
C LEU A 40 0.27 -12.93 -3.11
N LEU A 41 -0.23 -11.70 -3.26
CA LEU A 41 -1.64 -11.43 -3.52
C LEU A 41 -2.08 -11.77 -4.94
N ASP A 42 -1.19 -11.54 -5.91
CA ASP A 42 -1.39 -11.87 -7.32
C ASP A 42 -1.30 -13.38 -7.59
N GLY A 43 -0.73 -14.16 -6.65
CA GLY A 43 -0.47 -15.59 -6.82
C GLY A 43 0.83 -15.90 -7.57
N SER A 44 1.56 -14.85 -7.97
CA SER A 44 2.91 -14.97 -8.55
C SER A 44 3.95 -15.52 -7.55
N LEU A 45 3.73 -15.33 -6.24
CA LEU A 45 4.56 -15.88 -5.17
C LEU A 45 3.72 -16.76 -4.25
N MET A 46 4.30 -17.88 -3.79
CA MET A 46 3.67 -18.74 -2.79
C MET A 46 4.13 -18.35 -1.38
N PRO A 47 3.21 -18.24 -0.41
CA PRO A 47 3.56 -17.98 0.98
C PRO A 47 4.25 -19.21 1.58
N ASP A 48 5.50 -19.03 2.00
CA ASP A 48 6.34 -20.10 2.54
C ASP A 48 6.31 -20.07 4.08
N SER A 49 6.23 -18.86 4.64
CA SER A 49 6.20 -18.61 6.08
C SER A 49 4.79 -18.34 6.60
N ASP A 50 4.54 -18.67 7.88
CA ASP A 50 3.26 -18.42 8.54
C ASP A 50 2.89 -16.94 8.60
N GLU A 51 3.87 -16.04 8.71
CA GLU A 51 3.67 -14.59 8.58
C GLU A 51 3.07 -14.20 7.22
N GLU A 52 3.49 -14.85 6.14
CA GLU A 52 2.99 -14.56 4.79
C GLU A 52 1.56 -15.08 4.59
N LYS A 53 1.27 -16.26 5.17
CA LYS A 53 -0.11 -16.81 5.20
C LYS A 53 -1.05 -15.93 6.02
N LEU A 54 -0.60 -15.49 7.20
CA LEU A 54 -1.34 -14.56 8.06
C LEU A 54 -1.54 -13.21 7.37
N PHE A 55 -0.53 -12.72 6.65
CA PHE A 55 -0.66 -11.49 5.84
C PHE A 55 -1.76 -11.63 4.79
N LEU A 56 -1.75 -12.72 4.00
CA LEU A 56 -2.78 -12.95 2.98
C LEU A 56 -4.18 -13.06 3.61
N LEU A 57 -4.30 -13.79 4.72
CA LEU A 57 -5.55 -13.90 5.47
C LEU A 57 -6.01 -12.53 5.98
N GLY A 58 -5.09 -11.75 6.57
CA GLY A 58 -5.37 -10.42 7.11
C GLY A 58 -5.78 -9.44 6.04
N VAL A 59 -5.10 -9.41 4.89
CA VAL A 59 -5.51 -8.56 3.75
C VAL A 59 -6.89 -8.97 3.23
N LYS A 60 -7.16 -10.28 3.13
CA LYS A 60 -8.45 -10.79 2.66
C LYS A 60 -9.62 -10.49 3.61
N ASN A 61 -9.36 -10.46 4.92
CA ASN A 61 -10.34 -10.10 5.95
C ASN A 61 -10.31 -8.59 6.31
N GLU A 62 -9.46 -7.81 5.64
CA GLU A 62 -9.20 -6.39 5.95
C GLU A 62 -8.77 -6.12 7.41
N ASP A 63 -8.12 -7.10 8.03
CA ASP A 63 -7.80 -7.11 9.45
C ASP A 63 -6.40 -6.55 9.73
N LYS A 64 -6.36 -5.24 10.02
CA LYS A 64 -5.12 -4.47 10.24
C LYS A 64 -4.38 -4.87 11.52
N SER A 65 -5.05 -5.55 12.45
CA SER A 65 -4.49 -5.93 13.75
C SER A 65 -3.57 -7.15 13.64
N VAL A 66 -3.75 -7.97 12.61
CA VAL A 66 -2.97 -9.19 12.36
C VAL A 66 -1.49 -8.88 12.19
N SER A 67 -1.16 -7.83 11.44
CA SER A 67 0.23 -7.44 11.24
C SER A 67 0.38 -6.03 10.69
N LEU A 68 1.53 -5.42 11.00
CA LEU A 68 1.94 -4.14 10.43
C LEU A 68 1.98 -4.19 8.89
N PHE A 69 2.36 -5.35 8.33
CA PHE A 69 2.35 -5.60 6.88
C PHE A 69 0.95 -5.39 6.29
N VAL A 70 -0.07 -5.99 6.90
CA VAL A 70 -1.47 -5.90 6.48
C VAL A 70 -1.95 -4.45 6.57
N GLN A 71 -1.66 -3.78 7.69
CA GLN A 71 -2.01 -2.37 7.88
C GLN A 71 -1.43 -1.48 6.77
N CYS A 72 -0.14 -1.62 6.47
CA CYS A 72 0.53 -0.83 5.43
C CYS A 72 -0.08 -1.08 4.06
N TRP A 73 -0.30 -2.35 3.71
CA TRP A 73 -0.84 -2.74 2.42
C TRP A 73 -2.28 -2.28 2.23
N LEU A 74 -3.16 -2.45 3.22
CA LEU A 74 -4.54 -1.98 3.15
C LEU A 74 -4.61 -0.46 3.02
N LYS A 75 -3.78 0.27 3.77
CA LYS A 75 -3.67 1.73 3.67
C LYS A 75 -3.19 2.16 2.28
N TYR A 76 -2.18 1.48 1.75
CA TYR A 76 -1.70 1.69 0.39
C TYR A 76 -2.78 1.41 -0.66
N SER A 77 -3.43 0.24 -0.58
CA SER A 77 -4.50 -0.19 -1.48
C SER A 77 -5.67 0.79 -1.49
N ASP A 78 -6.13 1.24 -0.31
CA ASP A 78 -7.20 2.24 -0.18
C ASP A 78 -6.78 3.58 -0.83
N LEU A 79 -5.52 4.00 -0.69
CA LEU A 79 -5.03 5.25 -1.28
C LEU A 79 -4.87 5.22 -2.80
N ILE A 80 -4.50 4.07 -3.37
CA ILE A 80 -4.42 3.91 -4.83
C ILE A 80 -5.80 3.64 -5.45
N THR A 81 -6.68 2.97 -4.72
CA THR A 81 -8.04 2.63 -5.16
C THR A 81 -8.99 3.82 -5.04
N LYS A 82 -8.83 4.65 -4.01
CA LYS A 82 -9.55 5.92 -3.89
C LYS A 82 -9.10 6.85 -4.99
N LYS A 83 -9.91 6.91 -6.06
CA LYS A 83 -9.84 7.94 -7.09
C LYS A 83 -9.67 9.29 -6.40
N PRO A 84 -8.71 10.15 -6.82
CA PRO A 84 -8.64 11.50 -6.31
C PRO A 84 -10.01 12.13 -6.56
N LYS A 85 -10.71 12.54 -5.49
CA LYS A 85 -11.84 13.45 -5.62
C LYS A 85 -11.28 14.69 -6.28
N LEU A 86 -11.49 14.82 -7.59
CA LEU A 86 -11.31 16.07 -8.30
C LEU A 86 -12.20 17.08 -7.59
N HIS A 87 -11.62 17.88 -6.71
CA HIS A 87 -12.20 19.15 -6.32
C HIS A 87 -11.92 20.10 -7.47
N THR A 88 -12.71 20.00 -8.53
CA THR A 88 -12.79 21.06 -9.53
C THR A 88 -13.41 22.25 -8.82
N LEU A 89 -12.59 23.20 -8.39
CA LEU A 89 -13.03 24.55 -8.08
C LEU A 89 -13.43 25.20 -9.40
N CYS A 90 -14.66 24.94 -9.85
CA CYS A 90 -15.36 25.81 -10.79
C CYS A 90 -15.53 27.13 -10.03
N GLY A 91 -14.84 28.21 -10.39
CA GLY A 91 -14.92 28.89 -11.67
C GLY A 91 -15.31 30.30 -11.29
N ASN A 92 -14.33 31.18 -11.26
CA ASN A 92 -14.49 32.57 -10.85
C ASN A 92 -15.43 33.28 -11.85
N PRO A 93 -16.64 33.74 -11.46
CA PRO A 93 -17.40 34.62 -12.32
C PRO A 93 -16.95 36.05 -12.02
N TYR A 94 -16.01 36.55 -12.82
CA TYR A 94 -15.94 37.98 -13.06
C TYR A 94 -17.11 38.33 -13.98
N VAL A 95 -18.19 38.87 -13.41
CA VAL A 95 -19.16 39.71 -14.12
C VAL A 95 -19.50 40.91 -13.25
#